data_AF-A0A1Z4LP45-F1
#
_entry.id   AF-A0A1Z4LP45-F1
#
_cell.length_a   1.000
_cell.length_b   1.000
_cell.length_c   1.000
_cell.angle_alpha   90.00
_cell.angle_beta   90.00
_cell.angle_gamma   90.00
#
_symmetry.space_group_name_H-M   'P 1'
#
loop_
_entity.id
_entity.type
_entity.pdbx_description
1 polymer ?
#
loop_
_entity_poly.entity_id
_entity_poly.type
_entity_poly.pdbx_seq_one_letter_code
_entity_poly.pdbx_strand_id
1 'polypeptide(L)'
;MPWFVKIEEGKVDKSTFDKYVPAHKAYVEDLKSKGHEAKTGYWADYGGGMLLFKAASMDEAEAIVARDPLIENNCVDYKLYEWRLIVD
;
A
#
# COMPACT_ATOMS: atom_id res chain seq x y z
N MET A 1 17.00 -0.49 -4.24
CA MET A 1 15.77 0.31 -4.24
C MET A 1 15.51 0.77 -2.81
N PRO A 2 15.34 2.09 -2.56
CA PRO A 2 14.88 2.62 -1.27
C PRO A 2 13.55 2.00 -0.82
N TRP A 3 13.31 2.02 0.48
CA TRP A 3 12.03 1.64 1.05
C TRP A 3 11.05 2.80 0.99
N PHE A 4 9.78 2.48 0.77
CA PHE A 4 8.66 3.39 0.81
C PHE A 4 7.55 2.81 1.66
N VAL A 5 6.90 3.69 2.41
CA VAL A 5 5.77 3.34 3.27
C VAL A 5 4.56 4.19 2.90
N LYS A 6 3.47 3.51 2.55
CA LYS A 6 2.14 4.08 2.44
C LYS A 6 1.40 3.78 3.73
N ILE A 7 0.97 4.81 4.45
CA ILE A 7 0.06 4.69 5.60
C ILE A 7 -1.30 5.20 5.18
N GLU A 8 -2.36 4.48 5.53
CA GLU A 8 -3.71 4.78 5.06
C GLU A 8 -4.76 4.68 6.17
N GLU A 9 -5.84 5.45 6.02
CA GLU A 9 -7.01 5.47 6.88
C GLU A 9 -8.26 5.08 6.07
N GLY A 10 -9.14 4.26 6.67
CA GLY A 10 -10.36 3.79 6.02
C GLY A 10 -11.36 4.93 5.79
N LYS A 11 -11.86 5.05 4.55
CA LYS A 11 -12.82 6.10 4.15
C LYS A 11 -14.25 5.59 3.94
N VAL A 12 -14.39 4.29 3.72
CA VAL A 12 -15.66 3.62 3.42
C VAL A 12 -15.99 2.55 4.45
N ASP A 13 -17.23 2.10 4.47
CA ASP A 13 -17.65 1.01 5.34
C ASP A 13 -16.98 -0.32 4.94
N LYS A 14 -16.90 -1.25 5.90
CA LYS A 14 -16.24 -2.55 5.71
C LYS A 14 -16.78 -3.35 4.52
N SER A 15 -18.09 -3.31 4.27
CA SER A 15 -18.69 -4.09 3.19
C SER A 15 -18.30 -3.57 1.82
N THR A 16 -18.11 -2.26 1.68
CA THR A 16 -17.59 -1.64 0.47
C THR A 16 -16.09 -1.93 0.32
N PHE A 17 -15.32 -1.78 1.40
CA PHE A 17 -13.88 -2.05 1.42
C PHE A 17 -13.56 -3.50 1.00
N ASP A 18 -14.27 -4.48 1.60
CA ASP A 18 -14.03 -5.91 1.39
C ASP A 18 -14.20 -6.36 -0.07
N LYS A 19 -14.97 -5.62 -0.88
CA LYS A 19 -15.12 -5.92 -2.32
C LYS A 19 -13.80 -5.82 -3.08
N TYR A 20 -12.88 -4.96 -2.62
CA TYR A 20 -11.62 -4.65 -3.31
C TYR A 20 -10.41 -5.35 -2.67
N VAL A 21 -10.56 -5.92 -1.47
CA VAL A 21 -9.49 -6.65 -0.77
C VAL A 21 -8.89 -7.80 -1.60
N PRO A 22 -9.66 -8.64 -2.33
CA PRO A 22 -9.07 -9.68 -3.17
C PRO A 22 -8.16 -9.12 -4.27
N ALA A 23 -8.57 -8.03 -4.93
CA ALA A 23 -7.77 -7.37 -5.95
C ALA A 23 -6.50 -6.74 -5.35
N HIS A 24 -6.62 -6.07 -4.20
CA HIS A 24 -5.47 -5.52 -3.48
C HIS A 24 -4.44 -6.61 -3.12
N LYS A 25 -4.88 -7.77 -2.64
CA LYS A 25 -3.98 -8.91 -2.35
C LYS A 25 -3.24 -9.38 -3.60
N ALA A 26 -3.95 -9.54 -4.73
CA ALA A 26 -3.33 -9.94 -5.99
C ALA A 26 -2.30 -8.91 -6.48
N TYR A 27 -2.63 -7.63 -6.34
CA TYR A 27 -1.73 -6.51 -6.64
C TYR A 27 -0.43 -6.55 -5.80
N VAL A 28 -0.54 -6.80 -4.49
CA VAL A 28 0.64 -6.90 -3.61
C VAL A 28 1.51 -8.12 -3.96
N GLU A 29 0.92 -9.26 -4.31
CA GLU A 29 1.68 -10.42 -4.77
C GLU A 29 2.38 -10.16 -6.12
N ASP A 30 1.73 -9.44 -7.04
CA ASP A 30 2.36 -8.98 -8.29
C ASP A 30 3.56 -8.06 -8.02
N LEU A 31 3.45 -7.11 -7.09
CA LEU A 31 4.58 -6.27 -6.67
C LEU A 31 5.75 -7.09 -6.13
N LYS A 32 5.48 -8.11 -5.30
CA LYS A 32 6.52 -9.04 -4.82
C LYS A 32 7.19 -9.76 -5.99
N SER A 33 6.42 -10.25 -6.95
CA SER A 33 6.95 -10.95 -8.13
C SER A 33 7.86 -10.06 -8.99
N LYS A 34 7.63 -8.74 -8.97
CA LYS A 34 8.42 -7.72 -9.65
C LYS A 34 9.64 -7.23 -8.86
N GLY A 35 9.88 -7.79 -7.67
CA GLY A 35 11.04 -7.46 -6.84
C GLY A 35 10.87 -6.25 -5.93
N HIS A 36 9.65 -5.72 -5.76
CA HIS A 36 9.37 -4.59 -4.88
C HIS A 36 9.29 -4.97 -3.39
N GLU A 37 9.49 -6.24 -3.02
CA GLU A 37 9.50 -6.71 -1.61
C GLU A 37 8.26 -6.24 -0.79
N ALA A 38 7.11 -6.17 -1.45
CA ALA A 38 5.92 -5.56 -0.88
C ALA A 38 5.32 -6.36 0.30
N LYS A 39 4.86 -5.66 1.33
CA LYS A 39 4.18 -6.21 2.52
C LYS A 39 3.01 -5.30 2.87
N THR A 40 1.83 -5.87 3.09
CA THR A 40 0.62 -5.14 3.45
C THR A 40 0.03 -5.67 4.76
N GLY A 41 -0.65 -4.80 5.51
CA GLY A 41 -1.36 -5.14 6.73
C GLY A 41 -2.26 -4.01 7.21
N TYR A 42 -3.22 -4.33 8.08
CA TYR A 42 -4.11 -3.36 8.70
C TYR A 42 -3.84 -3.23 10.19
N TRP A 43 -4.20 -2.09 10.78
CA TRP A 43 -4.09 -1.85 12.21
C TRP A 43 -5.04 -2.75 13.00
N ALA A 44 -4.64 -3.22 14.18
CA ALA A 44 -5.47 -4.11 14.99
C ALA A 44 -6.80 -3.48 15.44
N ASP A 45 -6.90 -2.15 15.43
CA ASP A 45 -8.11 -1.37 15.71
C ASP A 45 -9.01 -1.14 14.47
N TYR A 46 -8.60 -1.64 13.30
CA TYR A 46 -9.30 -1.54 12.02
C TYR A 46 -9.46 -0.10 11.48
N GLY A 47 -8.68 0.87 11.98
CA GLY A 47 -8.76 2.27 11.51
C GLY A 47 -8.10 2.52 10.15
N GLY A 48 -7.30 1.57 9.66
CA GLY A 48 -6.48 1.77 8.47
C GLY A 48 -5.42 0.70 8.30
N GLY A 49 -4.36 1.02 7.56
CA GLY A 49 -3.29 0.07 7.30
C GLY A 49 -2.01 0.67 6.76
N MET A 50 -1.16 -0.23 6.27
CA MET A 50 0.16 0.09 5.77
C MET A 50 0.56 -0.84 4.62
N LEU A 51 1.15 -0.25 3.58
CA LEU A 51 1.87 -0.96 2.53
C LEU A 51 3.34 -0.50 2.58
N LEU A 52 4.24 -1.45 2.82
CA LEU A 52 5.70 -1.27 2.78
C LEU A 52 6.24 -1.94 1.53
N PHE A 53 7.06 -1.24 0.74
CA PHE A 53 7.62 -1.76 -0.51
C PHE A 53 8.89 -1.01 -0.90
N LYS A 54 9.62 -1.55 -1.88
CA LYS A 54 10.81 -0.93 -2.48
C LYS A 54 10.48 -0.38 -3.87
N ALA A 55 10.98 0.81 -4.18
CA ALA A 55 10.92 1.41 -5.51
C ALA A 55 12.24 2.15 -5.80
N ALA A 56 12.50 2.52 -7.04
CA ALA A 56 13.70 3.23 -7.45
C ALA A 56 13.65 4.73 -7.15
N SER A 57 12.46 5.32 -7.00
CA SER A 57 12.26 6.76 -6.76
C SER A 57 10.88 7.05 -6.15
N MET A 58 10.66 8.29 -5.70
CA MET A 58 9.33 8.75 -5.26
C MET A 58 8.31 8.69 -6.40
N ASP A 59 8.68 9.11 -7.61
CA ASP A 59 7.78 9.08 -8.77
C ASP A 59 7.31 7.65 -9.08
N GLU A 60 8.21 6.66 -9.01
CA GLU A 60 7.82 5.26 -9.15
C GLU A 60 6.95 4.79 -7.99
N ALA A 61 7.27 5.20 -6.76
CA ALA A 61 6.47 4.86 -5.58
C ALA A 61 5.03 5.40 -5.68
N GLU A 62 4.87 6.64 -6.14
CA GLU A 62 3.57 7.25 -6.42
C GLU A 62 2.83 6.50 -7.53
N ALA A 63 3.50 6.14 -8.62
CA ALA A 63 2.92 5.37 -9.72
C ALA A 63 2.53 3.92 -9.32
N ILE A 64 3.26 3.32 -8.37
CA ILE A 64 2.89 2.06 -7.73
C ILE A 64 1.61 2.31 -6.93
N VAL A 65 1.62 3.22 -5.95
CA VAL A 65 0.47 3.47 -5.07
C VAL A 65 -0.80 3.88 -5.82
N ALA A 66 -0.69 4.66 -6.89
CA ALA A 66 -1.84 5.08 -7.70
C ALA A 66 -2.58 3.91 -8.37
N ARG A 67 -1.93 2.74 -8.54
CA ARG A 67 -2.50 1.51 -9.10
C ARG A 67 -3.01 0.54 -8.03
N ASP A 68 -2.92 0.90 -6.75
CA ASP A 68 -3.49 0.07 -5.69
C ASP A 68 -5.03 0.08 -5.81
N PRO A 69 -5.69 -1.09 -5.89
CA PRO A 69 -7.14 -1.16 -6.02
C PRO A 69 -7.92 -0.42 -4.91
N LEU A 70 -7.35 -0.27 -3.72
CA LEU A 70 -7.98 0.50 -2.64
C LEU A 70 -7.95 2.02 -2.92
N ILE A 71 -6.95 2.49 -3.65
CA ILE A 71 -6.81 3.89 -4.07
C ILE A 71 -7.69 4.17 -5.29
N GLU A 72 -7.63 3.32 -6.32
CA GLU A 72 -8.44 3.49 -7.54
C GLU A 72 -9.95 3.53 -7.25
N ASN A 73 -10.38 2.78 -6.23
CA ASN A 73 -11.77 2.72 -5.80
C ASN A 73 -12.09 3.67 -4.61
N ASN A 74 -11.19 4.60 -4.29
CA ASN A 74 -11.37 5.65 -3.26
C ASN A 74 -11.82 5.10 -1.90
N CYS A 75 -11.25 3.97 -1.48
CA CYS A 75 -11.59 3.29 -0.24
C CYS A 75 -10.82 3.82 0.98
N VAL A 76 -9.69 4.48 0.75
CA VAL A 76 -8.80 5.00 1.80
C VAL A 76 -8.25 6.36 1.41
N ASP A 77 -7.94 7.18 2.41
CA ASP A 77 -7.03 8.32 2.27
C ASP A 77 -5.64 7.88 2.73
N TYR A 78 -4.57 8.37 2.09
CA TYR A 78 -3.21 7.88 2.37
C TYR A 78 -2.15 8.98 2.41
N LYS A 79 -1.01 8.63 3.02
CA LYS A 79 0.25 9.38 2.93
C LYS A 79 1.36 8.41 2.50
N LEU A 80 2.28 8.89 1.66
CA LEU A 80 3.41 8.14 1.14
C LEU A 80 4.71 8.79 1.58
N TYR A 81 5.66 7.99 2.05
CA TYR A 81 6.97 8.45 2.50
C TYR A 81 8.07 7.52 1.98
N GLU A 82 9.22 8.10 1.66
CA GLU A 82 10.48 7.34 1.57
C GLU A 82 10.95 7.03 3.00
N TRP A 83 11.16 5.75 3.30
CA TRP A 83 11.69 5.31 4.59
C TRP A 83 13.18 4.99 4.46
N ARG A 84 14.02 5.81 5.11
CA ARG A 84 15.47 5.61 5.13
C ARG A 84 15.85 4.78 6.35
N LEU A 85 16.27 3.55 6.10
CA LEU A 85 16.81 2.67 7.13
C LEU A 85 18.12 3.23 7.68
N ILE A 86 18.25 3.24 9.00
CA ILE A 86 19.50 3.54 9.72
C ILE A 86 20.18 2.24 10.16
N VAL A 87 19.39 1.20 10.44
CA VAL A 87 19.80 -0.16 10.80
C VAL A 87 18.78 -1.14 10.19
N ASP A 88 19.23 -2.33 9.80
CA ASP A 88 18.43 -3.44 9.23
C ASP A 88 18.46 -4.64 10.19
#